data_AF-A0A8H6DA73-F1
#
_entry.id   AF-A0A8H6DA73-F1
#
_cell.length_a   1.000
_cell.length_b   1.000
_cell.length_c   1.000
_cell.angle_alpha   90.00
_cell.angle_beta   90.00
_cell.angle_gamma   90.00
#
_symmetry.space_group_name_H-M   'P 1'
#
loop_
_entity.id
_entity.type
_entity.pdbx_description
1 polymer ?
#
loop_
_entity_poly.entity_id
_entity_poly.type
_entity_poly.pdbx_seq_one_letter_code
_entity_poly.pdbx_strand_id
1 'polypeptide(L)'
;MSTSSGESGSCLFCGHYLNEHTKASRSQCKRCKKRFYICQAPLHETAGWRICDIPCGCGSKYYPTTAKEARPLKPTEYASTHPLYESPPSNGEDTSYEAASSTSAAPATEPVYVKLKKNGDQFEFTYNNNKILTYAGHWRPARLVYQGQEDDFWLTENDGVSYITWTLPTDNQEVQTQRSLGKRVAYPAQPSHERTLSTSTDPLQWDDERFEAETQMASRMAGLALGGGSSDQVQDDRVHVSARYHKKDKVEFKNEDGKTVYTLISSWVQVVDGFVFESKDYGKTYFTKKIKAAKK
;
A
#
# COMPACT_ATOMS: atom_id res chain seq x y z
N MET A 1 -22.51 -19.55 20.87
CA MET A 1 -21.44 -20.36 20.23
C MET A 1 -20.97 -19.64 18.99
N SER A 2 -19.68 -19.29 18.88
CA SER A 2 -19.16 -18.52 17.73
C SER A 2 -19.17 -19.34 16.44
N THR A 3 -19.78 -18.80 15.39
CA THR A 3 -19.88 -19.40 14.04
C THR A 3 -18.74 -19.01 13.11
N SER A 4 -17.91 -18.04 13.51
CA SER A 4 -16.76 -17.49 12.80
C SER A 4 -15.59 -18.46 12.69
N SER A 5 -14.93 -18.52 11.53
CA SER A 5 -13.84 -19.46 11.26
C SER A 5 -12.63 -19.28 12.19
N GLY A 6 -12.38 -18.04 12.64
CA GLY A 6 -11.17 -17.68 13.38
C GLY A 6 -9.89 -17.73 12.54
N GLU A 7 -10.00 -17.89 11.23
CA GLU A 7 -8.87 -17.93 10.30
C GLU A 7 -8.39 -16.52 9.96
N SER A 8 -7.08 -16.37 9.79
CA SER A 8 -6.44 -15.15 9.33
C SER A 8 -6.45 -15.06 7.80
N GLY A 9 -6.42 -13.82 7.27
CA GLY A 9 -6.41 -13.53 5.83
C GLY A 9 -7.74 -13.00 5.30
N SER A 10 -7.77 -12.66 4.01
CA SER A 10 -8.94 -12.17 3.28
C SER A 10 -9.47 -13.24 2.33
N CYS A 11 -10.77 -13.25 2.11
CA CYS A 11 -11.42 -14.11 1.14
C CYS A 11 -11.16 -13.57 -0.28
N LEU A 12 -10.69 -14.44 -1.17
CA LEU A 12 -10.41 -14.09 -2.57
C LEU A 12 -11.65 -13.67 -3.38
N PHE A 13 -12.85 -14.01 -2.91
CA PHE A 13 -14.10 -13.79 -3.64
C PHE A 13 -14.82 -12.53 -3.19
N CYS A 14 -15.00 -12.30 -1.89
CA CYS A 14 -15.69 -11.10 -1.38
C CYS A 14 -14.73 -10.06 -0.77
N GLY A 15 -13.45 -10.38 -0.58
CA GLY A 15 -12.48 -9.48 0.04
C GLY A 15 -12.56 -9.38 1.57
N HIS A 16 -13.66 -9.83 2.18
CA HIS A 16 -13.83 -9.83 3.64
C HIS A 16 -12.88 -10.78 4.35
N TYR A 17 -12.59 -10.50 5.61
CA TYR A 17 -11.71 -11.32 6.42
C TYR A 17 -12.26 -12.74 6.61
N LEU A 18 -11.37 -13.73 6.64
CA LEU A 18 -11.77 -15.13 6.80
C LEU A 18 -12.41 -15.38 8.16
N ASN A 19 -12.06 -14.64 9.20
CA ASN A 19 -12.73 -14.70 10.51
C ASN A 19 -14.22 -14.32 10.43
N GLU A 20 -14.67 -13.56 9.42
CA GLU A 20 -16.07 -13.26 9.15
C GLU A 20 -16.76 -14.35 8.34
N HIS A 21 -16.07 -15.44 8.01
CA HIS A 21 -16.64 -16.59 7.33
C HIS A 21 -17.03 -17.69 8.30
N THR A 22 -17.96 -18.54 7.87
CA THR A 22 -18.39 -19.72 8.63
C THR A 22 -17.23 -20.68 8.87
N LYS A 23 -17.14 -21.24 10.07
CA LYS A 23 -16.19 -22.33 10.42
C LYS A 23 -16.24 -23.47 9.41
N ALA A 24 -15.06 -23.98 9.04
CA ALA A 24 -14.93 -25.11 8.12
C ALA A 24 -15.79 -26.32 8.53
N SER A 25 -15.85 -26.64 9.83
CA SER A 25 -16.66 -27.76 10.35
C SER A 25 -18.16 -27.62 10.09
N ARG A 26 -18.66 -26.41 9.81
CA ARG A 26 -20.06 -26.10 9.53
C ARG A 26 -20.32 -25.75 8.06
N SER A 27 -19.29 -25.71 7.22
CA SER A 27 -19.41 -25.31 5.83
C SER A 27 -18.87 -26.35 4.85
N GLN A 28 -18.75 -27.63 5.23
CA GLN A 28 -18.28 -28.70 4.34
C GLN A 28 -19.39 -29.44 3.59
N CYS A 29 -19.11 -29.84 2.34
CA CYS A 29 -19.95 -30.78 1.61
C CYS A 29 -20.08 -32.09 2.36
N LYS A 30 -21.30 -32.60 2.58
CA LYS A 30 -21.52 -33.88 3.27
C LYS A 30 -20.88 -35.07 2.52
N ARG A 31 -20.81 -35.01 1.18
CA ARG A 31 -20.27 -36.06 0.31
C ARG A 31 -18.75 -35.96 0.13
N CYS A 32 -18.25 -34.89 -0.48
CA CYS A 32 -16.83 -34.77 -0.84
C CYS A 32 -15.97 -34.02 0.20
N LYS A 33 -16.56 -33.56 1.30
CA LYS A 33 -15.89 -32.82 2.38
C LYS A 33 -15.18 -31.52 1.97
N LYS A 34 -15.28 -31.07 0.71
CA LYS A 34 -14.78 -29.74 0.30
C LYS A 34 -15.51 -28.63 1.04
N ARG A 35 -14.78 -27.58 1.40
CA ARG A 35 -15.26 -26.45 2.20
C ARG A 35 -15.89 -25.38 1.32
N PHE A 36 -17.09 -24.95 1.69
CA PHE A 36 -17.75 -23.78 1.15
C PHE A 36 -17.25 -22.55 1.93
N TYR A 37 -16.92 -21.48 1.20
CA TYR A 37 -16.68 -20.18 1.80
C TYR A 37 -18.01 -19.45 1.91
N ILE A 38 -18.45 -19.22 3.14
CA ILE A 38 -19.73 -18.57 3.44
C ILE A 38 -19.44 -17.36 4.32
N CYS A 39 -19.55 -16.16 3.76
CA CYS A 39 -19.36 -14.90 4.46
C CYS A 39 -20.57 -14.57 5.33
N GLN A 40 -20.32 -14.17 6.57
CA GLN A 40 -21.29 -13.75 7.57
C GLN A 40 -21.21 -12.24 7.86
N ALA A 41 -20.42 -11.49 7.08
CA ALA A 41 -20.22 -10.06 7.27
C ALA A 41 -21.53 -9.27 7.08
N PRO A 42 -21.81 -8.25 7.91
CA PRO A 42 -23.01 -7.43 7.79
C PRO A 42 -22.98 -6.45 6.60
N LEU A 43 -21.83 -6.34 5.91
CA LEU A 43 -21.59 -5.39 4.82
C LEU A 43 -22.27 -5.75 3.49
N HIS A 44 -22.84 -6.95 3.37
CA HIS A 44 -23.63 -7.29 2.18
C HIS A 44 -24.99 -6.60 2.25
N GLU A 45 -25.43 -5.98 1.14
CA GLU A 45 -26.61 -5.09 1.03
C GLU A 45 -27.92 -5.62 1.62
N THR A 46 -28.00 -6.94 1.82
CA THR A 46 -29.09 -7.56 2.57
C THR A 46 -28.50 -8.48 3.63
N ALA A 47 -28.75 -8.12 4.90
CA ALA A 47 -28.37 -8.87 6.09
C ALA A 47 -28.67 -10.37 5.89
N GLY A 48 -27.63 -11.16 5.64
CA GLY A 48 -27.76 -12.56 5.31
C GLY A 48 -26.45 -13.17 4.83
N TRP A 49 -26.31 -14.48 5.02
CA TRP A 49 -25.09 -15.19 4.64
C TRP A 49 -24.89 -15.21 3.12
N ARG A 50 -23.65 -15.02 2.68
CA ARG A 50 -23.27 -15.08 1.27
C ARG A 50 -22.34 -16.25 0.99
N ILE A 51 -22.63 -16.99 -0.07
CA ILE A 51 -21.74 -18.02 -0.59
C ILE A 51 -20.72 -17.36 -1.50
N CYS A 52 -19.49 -17.32 -1.02
CA CYS A 52 -18.34 -16.81 -1.75
C CYS A 52 -17.84 -17.81 -2.79
N ASP A 53 -17.85 -19.10 -2.45
CA ASP A 53 -17.38 -20.17 -3.34
C ASP A 53 -18.10 -21.51 -3.11
N ILE A 54 -18.34 -22.22 -4.21
CA ILE A 54 -18.91 -23.58 -4.26
C ILE A 54 -17.90 -24.48 -4.99
N PRO A 55 -16.98 -25.14 -4.27
CA PRO A 55 -15.88 -25.87 -4.92
C PRO A 55 -16.26 -27.29 -5.40
N CYS A 56 -17.54 -27.68 -5.32
CA CYS A 56 -17.98 -29.03 -5.64
C CYS A 56 -19.30 -29.09 -6.42
N GLY A 57 -19.34 -29.94 -7.45
CA GLY A 57 -20.55 -30.27 -8.22
C GLY A 57 -21.38 -31.42 -7.65
N CYS A 58 -21.27 -31.73 -6.35
CA CYS A 58 -22.01 -32.85 -5.75
C CYS A 58 -23.54 -32.64 -5.72
N GLY A 59 -23.99 -31.39 -5.89
CA GLY A 59 -25.39 -30.99 -5.85
C GLY A 59 -25.87 -30.53 -4.46
N SER A 60 -26.90 -29.68 -4.46
CA SER A 60 -27.43 -28.99 -3.28
C SER A 60 -27.92 -29.93 -2.16
N LYS A 61 -28.25 -31.19 -2.50
CA LYS A 61 -28.64 -32.21 -1.52
C LYS A 61 -27.56 -32.50 -0.47
N TYR A 62 -26.28 -32.35 -0.84
CA TYR A 62 -25.14 -32.56 0.07
C TYR A 62 -24.59 -31.28 0.70
N TYR A 63 -25.19 -30.12 0.42
CA TYR A 63 -24.71 -28.86 0.97
C TYR A 63 -24.99 -28.79 2.47
N PRO A 64 -24.10 -28.18 3.26
CA PRO A 64 -24.36 -27.92 4.67
C PRO A 64 -25.58 -27.01 4.83
N THR A 65 -26.26 -27.07 5.98
CA THR A 65 -27.45 -26.25 6.23
C THR A 65 -27.17 -24.76 6.05
N THR A 66 -25.99 -24.31 6.50
CA THR A 66 -25.50 -22.93 6.32
C THR A 66 -25.42 -22.49 4.86
N ALA A 67 -24.98 -23.37 3.96
CA ALA A 67 -24.93 -23.07 2.53
C ALA A 67 -26.31 -23.11 1.85
N LYS A 68 -27.31 -23.79 2.45
CA LYS A 68 -28.69 -23.78 1.92
C LYS A 68 -29.41 -22.49 2.25
N GLU A 69 -29.09 -21.87 3.37
CA GLU A 69 -29.64 -20.58 3.82
C GLU A 69 -28.91 -19.38 3.19
N ALA A 70 -27.66 -19.57 2.80
CA ALA A 70 -26.84 -18.54 2.18
C ALA A 70 -27.21 -18.31 0.71
N ARG A 71 -27.08 -17.06 0.26
CA ARG A 71 -27.32 -16.66 -1.12
C ARG A 71 -25.98 -16.52 -1.87
N PRO A 72 -25.93 -16.73 -3.20
CA PRO A 72 -24.74 -16.39 -3.98
C PRO A 72 -24.39 -14.90 -3.85
N LEU A 73 -23.10 -14.57 -3.98
CA LEU A 73 -22.67 -13.18 -4.11
C LEU A 73 -23.29 -12.56 -5.38
N LYS A 74 -23.77 -11.32 -5.27
CA LYS A 74 -24.08 -10.49 -6.43
C LYS A 74 -22.79 -10.04 -7.13
N PRO A 75 -22.82 -9.70 -8.43
CA PRO A 75 -21.67 -9.13 -9.15
C PRO A 75 -21.03 -7.95 -8.42
N THR A 76 -21.83 -7.07 -7.82
CA THR A 76 -21.38 -5.90 -7.04
C THR A 76 -20.78 -6.25 -5.67
N GLU A 77 -21.00 -7.48 -5.17
CA GLU A 77 -20.53 -7.95 -3.86
C GLU A 77 -19.21 -8.73 -3.93
N TYR A 78 -18.69 -9.01 -5.13
CA TYR A 78 -17.35 -9.59 -5.27
C TYR A 78 -16.27 -8.56 -4.91
N ALA A 79 -15.10 -9.04 -4.51
CA ALA A 79 -13.92 -8.20 -4.39
C ALA A 79 -13.62 -7.55 -5.73
N SER A 80 -13.19 -6.28 -5.74
CA SER A 80 -12.87 -5.55 -6.97
C SER A 80 -11.77 -6.21 -7.81
N THR A 81 -10.99 -7.12 -7.23
CA THR A 81 -9.97 -7.93 -7.92
C THR A 81 -10.52 -9.21 -8.55
N HIS A 82 -11.78 -9.56 -8.28
CA HIS A 82 -12.37 -10.80 -8.75
C HIS A 82 -12.92 -10.65 -10.18
N PRO A 83 -12.72 -11.62 -11.09
CA PRO A 83 -13.18 -11.52 -12.49
C PRO A 83 -14.69 -11.36 -12.68
N LEU A 84 -15.48 -11.76 -11.68
CA LEU A 84 -16.95 -11.63 -11.69
C LEU A 84 -17.45 -10.34 -11.03
N TYR A 85 -16.55 -9.44 -10.62
CA TYR A 85 -16.94 -8.15 -10.09
C TYR A 85 -17.51 -7.25 -11.20
N GLU A 86 -18.66 -6.65 -10.92
CA GLU A 86 -19.28 -5.66 -11.79
C GLU A 86 -19.62 -4.42 -10.95
N SER A 87 -19.17 -3.25 -11.40
CA SER A 87 -19.47 -2.00 -10.73
C SER A 87 -20.99 -1.75 -10.72
N PRO A 88 -21.57 -1.23 -9.62
CA PRO A 88 -22.99 -0.87 -9.58
C PRO A 88 -23.34 0.06 -10.75
N PRO A 89 -24.53 -0.08 -11.37
CA PRO A 89 -24.96 0.85 -12.40
C PRO A 89 -24.92 2.26 -11.83
N SER A 90 -24.23 3.16 -12.55
CA SER A 90 -24.32 4.59 -12.28
C SER A 90 -25.77 4.96 -12.54
N ASN A 91 -26.56 5.16 -11.48
CA ASN A 91 -27.97 5.53 -11.61
C ASN A 91 -28.01 6.87 -12.34
N GLY A 92 -28.31 6.81 -13.65
CA GLY A 92 -28.40 7.94 -14.56
C GLY A 92 -29.63 8.80 -14.28
N GLU A 93 -29.68 9.44 -13.12
CA GLU A 93 -30.40 10.69 -12.99
C GLU A 93 -29.51 11.79 -13.57
N ASP A 94 -29.68 11.99 -14.88
CA ASP A 94 -29.38 13.23 -15.61
C ASP A 94 -30.09 14.41 -14.94
N THR A 95 -29.54 14.90 -13.83
CA THR A 95 -29.58 16.33 -13.55
C THR A 95 -28.34 16.91 -14.20
N SER A 96 -28.51 17.39 -15.43
CA SER A 96 -27.61 18.35 -16.04
C SER A 96 -27.69 19.67 -15.26
N TYR A 97 -27.13 19.69 -14.04
CA TYR A 97 -26.31 20.84 -13.72
C TYR A 97 -25.05 20.65 -14.55
N GLU A 98 -24.55 21.70 -15.17
CA GLU A 98 -23.13 21.75 -15.49
C GLU A 98 -22.39 21.53 -14.17
N ALA A 99 -22.16 20.27 -13.83
CA ALA A 99 -21.09 19.89 -12.93
C ALA A 99 -19.85 20.31 -13.69
N ALA A 100 -19.46 21.58 -13.55
CA ALA A 100 -18.08 21.99 -13.63
C ALA A 100 -17.32 20.82 -13.02
N SER A 101 -16.53 20.14 -13.86
CA SER A 101 -15.80 18.95 -13.48
C SER A 101 -15.25 19.21 -12.10
N SER A 102 -15.90 18.63 -11.09
CA SER A 102 -15.36 18.63 -9.75
C SER A 102 -14.40 17.46 -9.74
N THR A 103 -13.42 17.53 -10.65
CA THR A 103 -12.02 17.68 -10.28
C THR A 103 -11.94 18.51 -9.00
N SER A 104 -12.31 17.90 -7.88
CA SER A 104 -11.58 18.12 -6.66
C SER A 104 -10.18 17.61 -6.99
N ALA A 105 -9.39 18.48 -7.62
CA ALA A 105 -7.95 18.40 -7.61
C ALA A 105 -7.52 18.63 -6.16
N ALA A 106 -7.83 17.68 -5.28
CA ALA A 106 -6.78 17.21 -4.41
C ALA A 106 -5.70 16.74 -5.39
N PRO A 107 -4.49 17.33 -5.38
CA PRO A 107 -3.44 16.87 -6.28
C PRO A 107 -3.37 15.36 -6.10
N ALA A 108 -3.53 14.59 -7.19
CA ALA A 108 -3.37 13.15 -7.14
C ALA A 108 -1.97 12.92 -6.60
N THR A 109 -1.88 12.62 -5.30
CA THR A 109 -0.60 12.49 -4.62
C THR A 109 0.10 11.35 -5.33
N GLU A 110 1.22 11.66 -5.98
CA GLU A 110 1.96 10.65 -6.72
C GLU A 110 2.23 9.46 -5.79
N PRO A 111 2.09 8.23 -6.29
CA PRO A 111 2.30 7.06 -5.48
C PRO A 111 3.70 7.11 -4.84
N VAL A 112 3.75 6.96 -3.53
CA VAL A 112 4.99 7.10 -2.76
C VAL A 112 5.73 5.77 -2.79
N TYR A 113 6.94 5.77 -3.34
CA TYR A 113 7.80 4.59 -3.25
C TYR A 113 8.26 4.37 -1.81
N VAL A 114 8.08 3.15 -1.30
CA VAL A 114 8.48 2.77 0.05
C VAL A 114 9.32 1.50 0.04
N LYS A 115 10.36 1.49 0.89
CA LYS A 115 11.18 0.31 1.14
C LYS A 115 10.61 -0.43 2.34
N LEU A 116 10.10 -1.63 2.10
CA LEU A 116 9.52 -2.47 3.15
C LEU A 116 10.60 -3.16 3.97
N LYS A 117 10.42 -3.17 5.28
CA LYS A 117 11.17 -3.99 6.23
C LYS A 117 10.24 -5.06 6.79
N LYS A 118 10.67 -6.32 6.78
CA LYS A 118 9.90 -7.40 7.40
C LYS A 118 10.01 -7.31 8.93
N ASN A 119 8.88 -7.46 9.62
CA ASN A 119 8.78 -7.47 11.08
C ASN A 119 7.77 -8.54 11.50
N GLY A 120 8.24 -9.78 11.66
CA GLY A 120 7.37 -10.95 11.82
C GLY A 120 6.49 -11.16 10.57
N ASP A 121 5.18 -11.28 10.78
CA ASP A 121 4.18 -11.44 9.71
C ASP A 121 3.78 -10.11 9.03
N GLN A 122 4.36 -8.98 9.48
CA GLN A 122 4.05 -7.64 9.00
C GLN A 122 5.19 -7.06 8.16
N PHE A 123 4.84 -6.11 7.32
CA PHE A 123 5.73 -5.22 6.62
C PHE A 123 5.64 -3.82 7.22
N GLU A 124 6.80 -3.27 7.53
CA GLU A 124 6.97 -1.98 8.18
C GLU A 124 7.65 -1.01 7.22
N PHE A 125 7.14 0.21 7.16
CA PHE A 125 7.80 1.34 6.51
C PHE A 125 7.43 2.65 7.24
N THR A 126 8.21 3.71 6.99
CA THR A 126 7.96 5.02 7.59
C THR A 126 7.51 5.99 6.51
N TYR A 127 6.41 6.70 6.76
CA TYR A 127 5.93 7.79 5.92
C TYR A 127 5.47 8.94 6.81
N ASN A 128 5.90 10.17 6.52
CA ASN A 128 5.60 11.36 7.34
C ASN A 128 5.90 11.16 8.84
N ASN A 129 7.05 10.55 9.17
CA ASN A 129 7.46 10.17 10.53
C ASN A 129 6.53 9.17 11.25
N ASN A 130 5.49 8.69 10.58
CA ASN A 130 4.62 7.65 11.10
C ASN A 130 5.11 6.29 10.62
N LYS A 131 5.25 5.38 11.59
CA LYS A 131 5.51 3.97 11.30
C LYS A 131 4.21 3.32 10.85
N ILE A 132 4.18 2.86 9.62
CA ILE A 132 3.05 2.16 9.02
C ILE A 132 3.34 0.67 9.03
N LEU A 133 2.38 -0.11 9.51
CA LEU A 133 2.41 -1.56 9.54
C LEU A 133 1.36 -2.10 8.58
N THR A 134 1.79 -2.94 7.65
CA THR A 134 0.94 -3.60 6.67
C THR A 134 1.17 -5.11 6.71
N TYR A 135 0.29 -5.88 6.10
CA TYR A 135 0.50 -7.31 5.89
C TYR A 135 0.69 -7.58 4.40
N ALA A 136 1.25 -8.74 4.05
CA ALA A 136 1.36 -9.13 2.65
C ALA A 136 0.02 -9.07 1.89
N GLY A 137 -1.09 -9.40 2.54
CA GLY A 137 -2.43 -9.30 1.96
C GLY A 137 -2.92 -7.88 1.69
N HIS A 138 -2.25 -6.83 2.20
CA HIS A 138 -2.58 -5.43 1.88
C HIS A 138 -1.96 -4.96 0.58
N TRP A 139 -1.00 -5.70 0.04
CA TRP A 139 -0.28 -5.36 -1.18
C TRP A 139 -0.89 -6.11 -2.35
N ARG A 140 -1.36 -5.36 -3.35
CA ARG A 140 -1.87 -5.92 -4.60
C ARG A 140 -0.87 -5.71 -5.73
N PRO A 141 -0.68 -6.68 -6.64
CA PRO A 141 0.11 -6.46 -7.83
C PRO A 141 -0.57 -5.39 -8.71
N ALA A 142 0.23 -4.51 -9.28
CA ALA A 142 -0.17 -3.44 -10.17
C ALA A 142 0.86 -3.29 -11.30
N ARG A 143 0.46 -2.65 -12.40
CA ARG A 143 1.28 -2.46 -13.59
C ARG A 143 1.38 -1.00 -13.95
N LEU A 144 2.60 -0.54 -14.25
CA LEU A 144 2.86 0.79 -14.76
C LEU A 144 3.33 0.64 -16.20
N VAL A 145 2.65 1.33 -17.11
CA VAL A 145 3.12 1.49 -18.49
C VAL A 145 3.78 2.86 -18.57
N TYR A 146 5.11 2.90 -18.67
CA TYR A 146 5.85 4.14 -18.85
C TYR A 146 6.72 4.04 -20.10
N GLN A 147 6.51 4.96 -21.06
CA GLN A 147 7.24 4.99 -22.35
C GLN A 147 7.24 3.65 -23.12
N GLY A 148 6.16 2.87 -23.00
CA GLY A 148 6.04 1.55 -23.66
C GLY A 148 6.76 0.41 -22.94
N GLN A 149 7.36 0.67 -21.78
CA GLN A 149 7.83 -0.36 -20.85
C GLN A 149 6.75 -0.67 -19.81
N GLU A 150 6.45 -1.95 -19.64
CA GLU A 150 5.57 -2.47 -18.59
C GLU A 150 6.43 -2.91 -17.40
N ASP A 151 6.24 -2.26 -16.26
CA ASP A 151 6.86 -2.68 -15.00
C ASP A 151 5.79 -3.14 -14.00
N ASP A 152 5.99 -4.32 -13.41
CA ASP A 152 5.15 -4.85 -12.33
C ASP A 152 5.62 -4.30 -10.98
N PHE A 153 4.69 -3.83 -10.16
CA PHE A 153 4.95 -3.37 -8.80
C PHE A 153 3.84 -3.81 -7.84
N TRP A 154 4.06 -3.59 -6.55
CA TRP A 154 3.08 -3.83 -5.50
C TRP A 154 2.55 -2.50 -5.01
N LEU A 155 1.23 -2.39 -4.92
CA LEU A 155 0.51 -1.21 -4.49
C LEU A 155 -0.26 -1.51 -3.21
N THR A 156 -0.25 -0.58 -2.27
CA THR A 156 -1.18 -0.55 -1.14
C THR A 156 -1.69 0.86 -0.93
N GLU A 157 -2.88 1.00 -0.37
CA GLU A 157 -3.48 2.30 -0.04
C GLU A 157 -3.72 2.35 1.46
N ASN A 158 -3.27 3.44 2.10
CA ASN A 158 -3.54 3.69 3.51
C ASN A 158 -3.76 5.19 3.71
N ASP A 159 -4.86 5.55 4.37
CA ASP A 159 -5.27 6.93 4.64
C ASP A 159 -5.29 7.83 3.39
N GLY A 160 -5.74 7.30 2.25
CA GLY A 160 -5.83 8.04 0.98
C GLY A 160 -4.49 8.25 0.27
N VAL A 161 -3.39 7.70 0.79
CA VAL A 161 -2.08 7.71 0.16
C VAL A 161 -1.80 6.36 -0.48
N SER A 162 -1.38 6.38 -1.75
CA SER A 162 -0.91 5.21 -2.47
C SER A 162 0.58 4.99 -2.21
N TYR A 163 0.94 3.76 -1.82
CA TYR A 163 2.33 3.37 -1.60
C TYR A 163 2.72 2.26 -2.56
N ILE A 164 3.90 2.38 -3.16
CA ILE A 164 4.42 1.41 -4.11
C ILE A 164 5.74 0.79 -3.65
N THR A 165 5.94 -0.49 -3.96
CA THR A 165 7.25 -1.15 -3.84
C THR A 165 7.45 -2.11 -5.01
N TRP A 166 8.69 -2.28 -5.45
CA TRP A 166 9.03 -3.25 -6.50
C TRP A 166 9.10 -4.69 -5.96
N THR A 167 9.30 -4.86 -4.66
CA THR A 167 9.54 -6.17 -4.03
C THR A 167 8.86 -6.28 -2.68
N LEU A 168 8.22 -7.41 -2.41
CA LEU A 168 7.75 -7.80 -1.08
C LEU A 168 8.80 -8.65 -0.37
N PRO A 169 9.21 -8.32 0.87
CA PRO A 169 10.15 -9.14 1.63
C PRO A 169 9.57 -10.55 1.92
N THR A 170 10.15 -11.59 1.34
CA THR A 170 9.84 -12.99 1.70
C THR A 170 10.76 -13.48 2.82
N ASP A 171 10.36 -14.53 3.56
CA ASP A 171 11.14 -15.13 4.66
C ASP A 171 12.58 -15.56 4.29
N ASN A 172 12.90 -15.63 3.00
CA ASN A 172 14.16 -16.15 2.49
C ASN A 172 15.04 -15.14 1.74
N GLN A 173 14.89 -13.82 1.92
CA GLN A 173 15.77 -12.86 1.23
C GLN A 173 16.83 -12.22 2.14
N GLU A 174 17.99 -12.88 2.18
CA GLU A 174 19.26 -12.17 1.98
C GLU A 174 19.20 -11.38 0.65
N VAL A 175 19.73 -10.17 0.71
CA VAL A 175 19.90 -9.18 -0.35
C VAL A 175 19.96 -9.75 -1.77
N GLN A 176 18.96 -9.46 -2.59
CA GLN A 176 19.12 -9.36 -4.05
C GLN A 176 18.42 -8.10 -4.56
N THR A 177 19.15 -6.98 -4.53
CA THR A 177 18.97 -5.90 -5.50
C THR A 177 19.36 -6.43 -6.88
N GLN A 178 18.43 -7.06 -7.60
CA GLN A 178 18.56 -7.23 -9.04
C GLN A 178 17.71 -6.17 -9.73
N ARG A 179 18.38 -5.07 -10.08
CA ARG A 179 18.01 -4.30 -11.27
C ARG A 179 18.19 -5.20 -12.50
N SER A 180 17.22 -5.08 -13.41
CA SER A 180 17.28 -5.32 -14.86
C SER A 180 17.47 -6.74 -15.41
N LEU A 181 16.41 -7.21 -16.08
CA LEU A 181 16.37 -7.67 -17.49
C LEU A 181 17.29 -8.85 -17.91
N GLY A 182 16.67 -10.00 -18.22
CA GLY A 182 17.31 -11.04 -19.03
C GLY A 182 16.65 -12.43 -19.01
N LYS A 183 15.71 -12.65 -19.95
CA LYS A 183 15.17 -13.92 -20.50
C LYS A 183 15.80 -15.29 -20.10
N ARG A 184 14.89 -16.23 -19.73
CA ARG A 184 14.70 -17.69 -20.09
C ARG A 184 15.82 -18.44 -20.88
N VAL A 185 16.08 -19.77 -20.83
CA VAL A 185 15.54 -21.03 -20.25
C VAL A 185 16.47 -22.23 -20.66
N ALA A 186 16.51 -23.31 -19.84
CA ALA A 186 16.78 -24.77 -20.09
C ALA A 186 18.11 -25.38 -20.63
N TYR A 187 18.70 -26.28 -19.80
CA TYR A 187 19.33 -27.64 -19.95
C TYR A 187 19.74 -28.24 -21.34
N PRO A 188 20.51 -29.36 -21.41
CA PRO A 188 21.81 -29.75 -20.81
C PRO A 188 22.80 -30.44 -21.81
N ALA A 189 23.99 -30.86 -21.31
CA ALA A 189 24.91 -31.93 -21.76
C ALA A 189 26.16 -31.61 -22.64
N GLN A 190 27.35 -31.89 -22.05
CA GLN A 190 28.65 -32.47 -22.53
C GLN A 190 29.15 -32.34 -24.01
N PRO A 191 30.39 -32.79 -24.36
CA PRO A 191 31.72 -32.29 -24.00
C PRO A 191 32.63 -32.02 -25.23
N SER A 192 33.77 -31.34 -24.99
CA SER A 192 35.05 -31.36 -25.74
C SER A 192 35.06 -31.11 -27.26
N HIS A 193 35.65 -29.99 -27.70
CA HIS A 193 36.56 -29.92 -28.86
C HIS A 193 37.49 -28.70 -28.76
N GLU A 194 38.57 -28.77 -29.54
CA GLU A 194 39.88 -28.19 -29.35
C GLU A 194 40.02 -26.70 -29.65
N ARG A 195 41.12 -26.14 -29.15
CA ARG A 195 41.53 -24.74 -29.24
C ARG A 195 41.95 -24.37 -30.67
N THR A 196 41.33 -23.34 -31.22
CA THR A 196 41.94 -22.47 -32.24
C THR A 196 41.99 -21.04 -31.71
N LEU A 197 43.19 -20.47 -31.65
CA LEU A 197 43.46 -19.07 -31.29
C LEU A 197 42.91 -18.15 -32.38
N SER A 198 41.71 -17.63 -32.18
CA SER A 198 41.18 -16.51 -32.94
C SER A 198 41.32 -15.24 -32.09
N THR A 199 42.13 -14.29 -32.56
CA THR A 199 42.12 -12.91 -32.07
C THR A 199 40.81 -12.24 -32.50
N SER A 200 39.74 -12.56 -31.80
CA SER A 200 38.44 -11.92 -31.92
C SER A 200 38.36 -10.85 -30.85
N THR A 201 38.39 -9.58 -31.25
CA THR A 201 38.02 -8.46 -30.38
C THR A 201 36.56 -8.67 -29.98
N ASP A 202 36.34 -9.02 -28.72
CA ASP A 202 35.00 -9.22 -28.17
C ASP A 202 34.29 -7.85 -28.15
N PRO A 203 33.17 -7.66 -28.87
CA PRO A 203 32.42 -6.40 -28.84
C PRO A 203 31.80 -6.11 -27.46
N LEU A 204 31.88 -7.06 -26.52
CA LEU A 204 31.52 -6.92 -25.11
C LEU A 204 32.73 -6.80 -24.18
N GLN A 205 33.97 -6.73 -24.70
CA GLN A 205 35.10 -6.33 -23.87
C GLN A 205 35.01 -4.84 -23.61
N TRP A 206 34.85 -4.50 -22.34
CA TRP A 206 34.93 -3.13 -21.86
C TRP A 206 36.41 -2.76 -21.89
N ASP A 207 36.81 -1.90 -22.81
CA ASP A 207 38.11 -1.26 -22.70
C ASP A 207 38.04 -0.16 -21.63
N ASP A 208 39.18 0.06 -20.96
CA ASP A 208 39.26 1.03 -19.86
C ASP A 208 38.90 2.45 -20.33
N GLU A 209 39.07 2.76 -21.62
CA GLU A 209 38.68 4.03 -22.23
C GLU A 209 37.16 4.22 -22.30
N ARG A 210 36.38 3.17 -22.59
CA ARG A 210 34.91 3.22 -22.59
C ARG A 210 34.34 3.22 -21.17
N PHE A 211 35.00 2.55 -20.23
CA PHE A 211 34.65 2.64 -18.79
C PHE A 211 34.86 4.06 -18.26
N GLU A 212 35.97 4.72 -18.59
CA GLU A 212 36.21 6.12 -18.23
C GLU A 212 35.26 7.08 -18.97
N ALA A 213 34.89 6.81 -20.23
CA ALA A 213 33.91 7.60 -20.97
C ALA A 213 32.50 7.51 -20.36
N GLU A 214 32.05 6.31 -19.95
CA GLU A 214 30.78 6.13 -19.24
C GLU A 214 30.82 6.67 -17.82
N THR A 215 31.96 6.58 -17.11
CA THR A 215 32.15 7.18 -15.78
C THR A 215 32.18 8.71 -15.85
N GLN A 216 32.72 9.29 -16.92
CA GLN A 216 32.61 10.72 -17.21
C GLN A 216 31.18 11.14 -17.59
N MET A 217 30.42 10.31 -18.32
CA MET A 217 28.99 10.59 -18.55
C MET A 217 28.16 10.46 -17.28
N ALA A 218 28.45 9.49 -16.41
CA ALA A 218 27.85 9.37 -15.09
C ALA A 218 28.22 10.54 -14.19
N SER A 219 29.44 11.08 -14.30
CA SER A 219 29.87 12.31 -13.62
C SER A 219 29.22 13.57 -14.20
N ARG A 220 28.90 13.60 -15.51
CA ARG A 220 28.11 14.67 -16.14
C ARG A 220 26.63 14.60 -15.77
N MET A 221 26.09 13.40 -15.56
CA MET A 221 24.74 13.18 -15.03
C MET A 221 24.69 13.48 -13.52
N ALA A 222 25.76 13.22 -12.78
CA ALA A 222 25.94 13.67 -11.39
C ALA A 222 26.14 15.20 -11.33
N GLY A 223 26.71 15.82 -12.36
CA GLY A 223 26.79 17.28 -12.51
C GLY A 223 25.46 17.96 -12.90
N LEU A 224 24.43 17.18 -13.26
CA LEU A 224 23.04 17.65 -13.34
C LEU A 224 22.28 17.47 -12.02
N ALA A 225 22.91 16.83 -11.02
CA ALA A 225 22.50 16.86 -9.62
C ALA A 225 23.42 17.82 -8.85
N LEU A 226 22.98 19.08 -8.71
CA LEU A 226 23.55 20.12 -7.85
C LEU A 226 24.82 20.81 -8.35
N GLY A 227 24.67 21.59 -9.43
CA GLY A 227 25.30 22.90 -9.51
C GLY A 227 24.38 23.94 -8.87
N GLY A 228 24.71 24.35 -7.64
CA GLY A 228 23.91 25.26 -6.82
C GLY A 228 23.61 26.60 -7.50
N GLY A 229 22.38 27.09 -7.29
CA GLY A 229 22.00 28.41 -7.72
C GLY A 229 20.51 28.71 -7.72
N SER A 230 19.74 28.31 -6.70
CA SER A 230 18.57 29.09 -6.31
C SER A 230 18.11 28.72 -4.91
N SER A 231 17.86 29.75 -4.12
CA SER A 231 17.33 29.72 -2.77
C SER A 231 15.85 29.32 -2.80
N ASP A 232 15.53 28.06 -3.08
CA ASP A 232 14.20 27.54 -2.79
C ASP A 232 14.17 27.15 -1.32
N GLN A 233 13.91 28.16 -0.49
CA GLN A 233 13.27 27.95 0.79
C GLN A 233 12.05 27.07 0.52
N VAL A 234 12.14 25.78 0.83
CA VAL A 234 10.95 24.97 1.09
C VAL A 234 10.18 25.80 2.10
N GLN A 235 9.09 26.44 1.65
CA GLN A 235 8.25 27.23 2.51
C GLN A 235 7.75 26.26 3.57
N ASP A 236 8.28 26.41 4.79
CA ASP A 236 7.74 25.68 5.92
C ASP A 236 6.38 26.30 6.18
N ASP A 237 5.34 25.73 5.56
CA ASP A 237 3.94 26.17 5.67
C ASP A 237 3.39 26.01 7.11
N ARG A 238 4.24 25.59 8.05
CA ARG A 238 3.90 25.45 9.46
C ARG A 238 3.88 26.81 10.14
N VAL A 239 2.84 27.01 10.94
CA VAL A 239 2.71 28.17 11.79
C VAL A 239 3.62 28.02 13.01
N HIS A 240 4.68 28.81 13.07
CA HIS A 240 5.57 28.85 14.23
C HIS A 240 4.86 29.47 15.45
N VAL A 241 4.77 28.71 16.55
CA VAL A 241 4.10 29.13 17.78
C VAL A 241 5.00 28.96 19.01
N SER A 242 4.76 29.78 20.03
CA SER A 242 5.38 29.62 21.35
C SER A 242 4.48 28.80 22.27
N ALA A 243 4.63 27.48 22.26
CA ALA A 243 3.87 26.58 23.11
C ALA A 243 4.44 26.47 24.55
N ARG A 244 3.56 26.27 25.53
CA ARG A 244 3.96 26.03 26.92
C ARG A 244 3.01 25.07 27.63
N TYR A 245 3.52 24.37 28.65
CA TYR A 245 2.71 23.52 29.50
C TYR A 245 1.68 24.36 30.27
N HIS A 246 0.43 23.88 30.27
CA HIS A 246 -0.68 24.41 31.04
C HIS A 246 -1.33 23.26 31.80
N LYS A 247 -1.23 23.25 33.13
CA LYS A 247 -1.67 22.11 33.96
C LYS A 247 -0.97 20.80 33.53
N LYS A 248 -1.40 19.65 34.09
CA LYS A 248 -0.62 18.40 34.07
C LYS A 248 -0.45 17.77 32.68
N ASP A 249 -1.37 18.03 31.75
CA ASP A 249 -1.50 17.30 30.50
C ASP A 249 -1.83 18.18 29.28
N LYS A 250 -1.87 19.51 29.45
CA LYS A 250 -2.21 20.43 28.35
C LYS A 250 -1.03 21.29 27.94
N VAL A 251 -1.09 21.70 26.68
CA VAL A 251 -0.20 22.66 26.05
C VAL A 251 -1.04 23.84 25.61
N GLU A 252 -0.70 25.04 26.09
CA GLU A 252 -1.29 26.29 25.62
C GLU A 252 -0.35 26.98 24.61
N PHE A 253 -0.93 27.56 23.57
CA PHE A 253 -0.23 28.45 22.64
C PHE A 253 -1.22 29.49 22.09
N LYS A 254 -0.72 30.52 21.42
CA LYS A 254 -1.57 31.48 20.71
C LYS A 254 -1.56 31.18 19.22
N ASN A 255 -2.73 31.15 18.59
CA ASN A 255 -2.84 31.06 17.14
C ASN A 255 -2.52 32.42 16.48
N GLU A 256 -2.57 32.47 15.15
CA GLU A 256 -2.30 33.69 14.37
C GLU A 256 -3.27 34.84 14.69
N ASP A 257 -4.50 34.52 15.08
CA ASP A 257 -5.51 35.50 15.53
C ASP A 257 -5.25 36.01 16.97
N GLY A 258 -4.19 35.54 17.62
CA GLY A 258 -3.87 35.86 19.02
C GLY A 258 -4.75 35.17 20.06
N LYS A 259 -5.65 34.26 19.63
CA LYS A 259 -6.50 33.46 20.53
C LYS A 259 -5.68 32.37 21.19
N THR A 260 -5.89 32.19 22.49
CA THR A 260 -5.25 31.10 23.25
C THR A 260 -5.94 29.78 22.95
N VAL A 261 -5.17 28.80 22.47
CA VAL A 261 -5.60 27.44 22.17
C VAL A 261 -5.01 26.50 23.22
N TYR A 262 -5.82 25.56 23.70
CA TYR A 262 -5.41 24.53 24.65
C TYR A 262 -5.53 23.16 23.99
N THR A 263 -4.45 22.40 24.03
CA THR A 263 -4.35 21.06 23.41
C THR A 263 -3.80 20.07 24.40
N LEU A 264 -3.99 18.78 24.16
CA LEU A 264 -3.34 17.74 24.95
C LEU A 264 -1.88 17.61 24.52
N ILE A 265 -0.96 17.36 25.47
CA ILE A 265 0.45 17.09 25.15
C ILE A 265 0.61 15.88 24.23
N SER A 266 -0.26 14.87 24.35
CA SER A 266 -0.26 13.68 23.51
C SER A 266 -0.61 13.95 22.04
N SER A 267 -1.15 15.13 21.72
CA SER A 267 -1.41 15.56 20.34
C SER A 267 -0.19 16.21 19.68
N TRP A 268 0.89 16.46 20.42
CA TRP A 268 2.13 17.01 19.87
C TRP A 268 3.10 15.89 19.54
N VAL A 269 3.51 15.81 18.28
CA VAL A 269 4.48 14.84 17.78
C VAL A 269 5.88 15.43 17.86
N GLN A 270 6.80 14.75 18.53
CA GLN A 270 8.20 15.15 18.58
C GLN A 270 8.87 14.86 17.23
N VAL A 271 9.53 15.87 16.67
CA VAL A 271 10.32 15.79 15.44
C VAL A 271 11.76 16.21 15.72
N VAL A 272 12.67 16.03 14.76
CA VAL A 272 14.11 16.32 14.93
C VAL A 272 14.37 17.72 15.51
N ASP A 273 13.62 18.72 15.04
CA ASP A 273 13.84 20.13 15.41
C ASP A 273 12.81 20.71 16.39
N GLY A 274 11.91 19.90 16.95
CA GLY A 274 10.90 20.41 17.88
C GLY A 274 9.67 19.53 18.02
N PHE A 275 8.50 20.18 18.04
CA PHE A 275 7.21 19.54 18.22
C PHE A 275 6.21 20.10 17.20
N VAL A 276 5.43 19.21 16.61
CA VAL A 276 4.40 19.51 15.61
C VAL A 276 3.04 19.14 16.16
N PHE A 277 2.06 20.01 15.97
CA PHE A 277 0.65 19.76 16.28
C PHE A 277 -0.20 20.06 15.04
N GLU A 278 -0.89 19.05 14.55
CA GLU A 278 -1.84 19.18 13.44
C GLU A 278 -3.25 19.38 13.98
N SER A 279 -3.86 20.52 13.67
CA SER A 279 -5.22 20.84 14.11
C SER A 279 -6.22 20.66 12.98
N LYS A 280 -7.14 19.71 13.18
CA LYS A 280 -8.29 19.51 12.28
C LYS A 280 -9.27 20.69 12.34
N ASP A 281 -9.48 21.25 13.53
CA ASP A 281 -10.44 22.35 13.74
C ASP A 281 -10.02 23.64 13.04
N TYR A 282 -8.71 23.90 12.94
CA TYR A 282 -8.16 25.08 12.29
C TYR A 282 -7.59 24.80 10.89
N GLY A 283 -7.56 23.54 10.46
CA GLY A 283 -6.94 23.12 9.19
C GLY A 283 -5.47 23.55 9.05
N LYS A 284 -4.72 23.59 10.16
CA LYS A 284 -3.36 24.14 10.22
C LYS A 284 -2.42 23.26 11.01
N THR A 285 -1.15 23.31 10.62
CA THR A 285 -0.04 22.64 11.30
C THR A 285 0.76 23.67 12.08
N TYR A 286 0.83 23.48 13.39
CA TYR A 286 1.58 24.34 14.30
C TYR A 286 2.91 23.70 14.66
N PHE A 287 3.97 24.50 14.72
CA PHE A 287 5.31 24.04 15.09
C PHE A 287 5.88 24.86 16.23
N THR A 288 6.54 24.21 17.17
CA THR A 288 7.34 24.87 18.21
C THR A 288 8.65 24.14 18.39
N LYS A 289 9.75 24.89 18.51
CA LYS A 289 11.07 24.30 18.79
C LYS A 289 11.13 23.60 20.15
N LYS A 290 10.38 24.11 21.14
CA LYS A 290 10.34 23.57 22.51
C LYS A 290 9.06 23.98 23.20
N ILE A 291 8.47 23.06 23.98
CA ILE A 291 7.35 23.36 24.87
C ILE A 291 7.92 23.89 26.20
N LYS A 292 7.67 25.16 26.52
CA LYS A 292 8.20 25.81 27.73
C LYS A 292 7.45 25.32 28.98
N ALA A 293 8.11 25.32 30.14
CA ALA A 293 7.45 25.04 31.42
C ALA A 293 6.34 26.08 31.71
N ALA A 294 5.33 25.69 32.49
CA ALA A 294 4.31 26.61 32.98
C ALA A 294 4.96 27.77 33.74
N LYS A 295 4.43 29.00 33.58
CA LYS A 295 4.79 30.09 34.48
C LYS A 295 4.29 29.72 35.89
N LYS A 296 5.19 29.79 36.87
CA LYS A 296 4.82 29.75 38.28
C LYS A 296 3.95 30.96 38.63
#